data_AF-A0A4V1PP01-F1
#
_entry.id   AF-A0A4V1PP01-F1
#
_cell.length_a   1.000
_cell.length_b   1.000
_cell.length_c   1.000
_cell.angle_alpha   90.00
_cell.angle_beta   90.00
_cell.angle_gamma   90.00
#
_symmetry.space_group_name_H-M   'P 1'
#
loop_
_entity.id
_entity.type
_entity.pdbx_description
1 polymer ?
#
loop_
_entity_poly.entity_id
_entity_poly.type
_entity_poly.pdbx_seq_one_letter_code
_entity_poly.pdbx_strand_id
1 'polypeptide(L)'
;SDFVLQELKLIDPSMGSGHILVYAFDVLIQLYVAEGFRERDAVELILRNNLYGLDIDKRAFQLAYFALMMKARQYSRRILNKHIKLNVYTVPGEAGISESDIKLLPMNFPDQEKAFEDLETLVTNFKYGSDLGSLIEFKDIDFENLKSGLNTENISLFDDDIRKMVCVGELLQQKYDIAVTNPPYMGSSG
;
A
#
# COMPACT_ATOMS: atom_id res chain seq x y z
N SER A 1 -5.12 28.15 2.73
CA SER A 1 -5.57 26.75 2.74
C SER A 1 -5.45 26.29 4.17
N ASP A 2 -6.54 25.86 4.78
CA ASP A 2 -6.46 25.22 6.10
C ASP A 2 -5.90 23.82 5.87
N PHE A 3 -4.75 23.53 6.47
CA PHE A 3 -4.10 22.23 6.39
C PHE A 3 -4.91 21.21 7.19
N VAL A 4 -5.24 20.07 6.59
CA VAL A 4 -5.99 18.99 7.23
C VAL A 4 -5.04 17.80 7.43
N LEU A 5 -4.73 17.46 8.67
CA LEU A 5 -3.73 16.45 8.99
C LEU A 5 -4.04 15.06 8.41
N GLN A 6 -5.32 14.73 8.21
CA GLN A 6 -5.77 13.48 7.58
C GLN A 6 -5.40 13.40 6.09
N GLU A 7 -5.10 14.52 5.44
CA GLU A 7 -4.70 14.56 4.02
C GLU A 7 -3.19 14.44 3.84
N LEU A 8 -2.40 14.59 4.91
CA LEU A 8 -0.94 14.47 4.86
C LEU A 8 -0.51 13.02 4.59
N LYS A 9 0.18 12.76 3.48
CA LYS A 9 0.63 11.42 3.11
C LYS A 9 2.15 11.29 3.15
N LEU A 10 2.63 10.33 3.94
CA LEU A 10 4.03 9.95 4.04
C LEU A 10 4.25 8.55 3.46
N ILE A 11 5.24 8.41 2.58
CA ILE A 11 5.67 7.12 2.03
C ILE A 11 7.11 6.80 2.39
N ASP A 12 7.35 5.53 2.74
CA ASP A 12 8.66 4.89 2.66
C ASP A 12 8.68 3.82 1.56
N PRO A 13 9.24 4.11 0.37
CA PRO A 13 9.18 3.22 -0.79
C PRO A 13 10.20 2.07 -0.74
N SER A 14 10.95 1.96 0.37
CA SER A 14 11.95 0.94 0.66
C SER A 14 11.99 0.69 2.18
N MET A 15 10.83 0.36 2.75
CA MET A 15 10.58 0.51 4.18
C MET A 15 11.38 -0.41 5.10
N GLY A 16 11.95 -1.50 4.58
CA GLY A 16 12.64 -2.50 5.37
C GLY A 16 11.76 -3.01 6.52
N SER A 17 12.29 -2.96 7.74
CA SER A 17 11.55 -3.32 8.96
C SER A 17 10.50 -2.30 9.41
N GLY A 18 10.30 -1.21 8.67
CA GLY A 18 9.32 -0.17 8.97
C GLY A 18 9.75 0.81 10.06
N HIS A 19 11.05 0.89 10.39
CA HIS A 19 11.54 1.72 11.49
C HIS A 19 11.17 3.21 11.32
N ILE A 20 11.31 3.73 10.10
CA ILE A 20 10.95 5.12 9.76
C ILE A 20 9.44 5.33 9.90
N LEU A 21 8.62 4.39 9.42
CA LEU A 21 7.16 4.46 9.54
C LEU A 21 6.70 4.43 11.01
N VAL A 22 7.33 3.62 11.86
CA VAL A 22 7.06 3.58 13.30
C VAL A 22 7.43 4.90 13.98
N TYR A 23 8.53 5.53 13.58
CA TYR A 23 8.91 6.85 14.09
C TYR A 23 7.91 7.93 13.64
N ALA A 24 7.57 7.96 12.35
CA ALA A 24 6.58 8.88 11.79
C ALA A 24 5.21 8.73 12.47
N PHE A 25 4.82 7.50 12.83
CA PHE A 25 3.61 7.23 13.60
C PHE A 25 3.57 8.02 14.92
N ASP A 26 4.65 8.03 15.71
CA ASP A 26 4.70 8.77 16.98
C ASP A 26 4.60 10.27 16.78
N VAL A 27 5.26 10.80 15.74
CA VAL A 27 5.18 12.22 15.39
C VAL A 27 3.74 12.59 15.02
N LEU A 28 3.09 11.78 14.20
CA LEU A 28 1.70 12.00 13.82
C LEU A 28 0.76 11.93 15.04
N ILE A 29 0.95 10.99 15.96
CA ILE A 29 0.16 10.96 17.21
C ILE A 29 0.26 12.29 17.96
N GLN A 30 1.47 12.85 18.10
CA GLN A 30 1.66 14.14 18.76
C GLN A 30 0.93 15.28 18.04
N LEU A 31 0.98 15.30 16.70
CA LEU A 31 0.28 16.30 15.89
C LEU A 31 -1.25 16.20 16.05
N TYR A 32 -1.81 14.99 15.91
CA TYR A 32 -3.24 14.77 16.08
C TYR A 32 -3.73 15.14 17.49
N VAL A 33 -2.96 14.79 18.53
CA VAL A 33 -3.30 15.16 19.92
C VAL A 33 -3.25 16.68 20.10
N ALA A 34 -2.28 17.37 19.49
CA ALA A 34 -2.22 18.84 19.53
C ALA A 34 -3.42 19.50 18.83
N GLU A 35 -3.99 18.86 17.81
CA GLU A 35 -5.25 19.27 17.15
C GLU A 35 -6.51 18.86 17.93
N GLY A 36 -6.37 18.21 19.10
CA GLY A 36 -7.47 17.87 19.99
C GLY A 36 -8.08 16.48 19.76
N PHE A 37 -7.48 15.65 18.90
CA PHE A 37 -7.92 14.26 18.73
C PHE A 37 -7.54 13.42 19.95
N ARG A 38 -8.36 12.42 20.26
CA ARG A 38 -7.98 11.38 21.22
C ARG A 38 -6.98 10.45 20.54
N GLU A 39 -5.94 10.03 21.26
CA GLU A 39 -4.90 9.12 20.74
C GLU A 39 -5.49 7.91 20.02
N ARG A 40 -6.48 7.25 20.64
CA ARG A 40 -7.12 6.06 20.08
C ARG A 40 -7.81 6.30 18.73
N ASP A 41 -8.35 7.49 18.51
CA ASP A 41 -9.06 7.86 17.28
C ASP A 41 -8.02 8.27 16.22
N ALA A 42 -6.95 8.96 16.64
CA ALA A 42 -5.80 9.30 15.81
C ALA A 42 -5.09 8.07 15.24
N VAL A 43 -4.87 7.02 16.03
CA VAL A 43 -4.24 5.77 15.59
C VAL A 43 -4.88 5.23 14.30
N GLU A 44 -6.21 5.23 14.22
CA GLU A 44 -6.93 4.66 13.08
C GLU A 44 -6.79 5.53 11.84
N LEU A 45 -6.84 6.85 12.02
CA LEU A 45 -6.64 7.82 10.95
C LEU A 45 -5.22 7.72 10.39
N ILE A 46 -4.21 7.63 11.27
CA ILE A 46 -2.80 7.51 10.91
C ILE A 46 -2.55 6.29 10.03
N LEU A 47 -3.02 5.11 10.46
CA LEU A 47 -2.82 3.86 9.72
C LEU A 47 -3.55 3.83 8.37
N ARG A 48 -4.72 4.48 8.29
CA ARG A 48 -5.56 4.47 7.07
C ARG A 48 -5.14 5.51 6.05
N ASN A 49 -4.73 6.69 6.51
CA ASN A 49 -4.66 7.87 5.66
C ASN A 49 -3.26 8.44 5.52
N ASN A 50 -2.39 8.25 6.53
CA ASN A 50 -1.13 8.99 6.59
C ASN A 50 0.09 8.17 6.20
N LEU A 51 0.17 6.90 6.62
CA LEU A 51 1.38 6.08 6.44
C LEU A 51 1.26 5.09 5.30
N TYR A 52 2.25 5.12 4.41
CA TYR A 52 2.38 4.26 3.24
C TYR A 52 3.78 3.65 3.17
N GLY A 53 3.88 2.39 2.73
CA GLY A 53 5.18 1.73 2.68
C GLY A 53 5.25 0.63 1.62
N LEU A 54 6.40 0.52 0.97
CA LEU A 54 6.69 -0.54 0.00
C LEU A 54 8.03 -1.19 0.30
N ASP A 55 8.12 -2.49 0.09
CA ASP A 55 9.38 -3.21 0.06
C ASP A 55 9.31 -4.36 -0.96
N ILE A 56 10.44 -4.76 -1.53
CA ILE A 56 10.49 -5.93 -2.42
C ILE A 56 10.57 -7.25 -1.61
N ASP A 57 11.06 -7.20 -0.37
CA ASP A 57 11.18 -8.37 0.50
C ASP A 57 9.90 -8.58 1.32
N LYS A 58 9.27 -9.74 1.12
CA LYS A 58 8.07 -10.15 1.88
C LYS A 58 8.31 -10.19 3.39
N ARG A 59 9.53 -10.54 3.84
CA ARG A 59 9.90 -10.59 5.27
C ARG A 59 9.98 -9.19 5.86
N ALA A 60 10.53 -8.24 5.10
CA ALA A 60 10.57 -6.82 5.48
C ALA A 60 9.15 -6.28 5.67
N PHE A 61 8.26 -6.52 4.69
CA PHE A 61 6.83 -6.20 4.81
C PHE A 61 6.19 -6.80 6.07
N GLN A 62 6.39 -8.09 6.35
CA GLN A 62 5.81 -8.73 7.54
C GLN A 62 6.28 -8.07 8.84
N LEU A 63 7.58 -7.73 8.91
CA LEU A 63 8.16 -7.08 10.08
C LEU A 63 7.64 -5.65 10.24
N ALA A 64 7.57 -4.88 9.16
CA ALA A 64 7.02 -3.52 9.14
C ALA A 64 5.55 -3.49 9.56
N TYR A 65 4.73 -4.38 8.98
CA TYR A 65 3.32 -4.53 9.34
C TYR A 65 3.17 -4.86 10.83
N PHE A 66 3.93 -5.84 11.33
CA PHE A 66 3.89 -6.21 12.73
C PHE A 66 4.31 -5.04 13.65
N ALA A 67 5.40 -4.36 13.32
CA ALA A 67 5.92 -3.24 14.10
C ALA A 67 4.89 -2.10 14.19
N LEU A 68 4.28 -1.70 13.06
CA LEU A 68 3.22 -0.69 13.03
C LEU A 68 1.98 -1.11 13.84
N MET A 69 1.52 -2.36 13.69
CA MET A 69 0.36 -2.85 14.44
C MET A 69 0.63 -2.89 15.95
N MET A 70 1.84 -3.28 16.37
CA MET A 70 2.23 -3.26 17.78
C MET A 70 2.39 -1.84 18.30
N LYS A 71 2.91 -0.93 17.49
CA LYS A 71 2.99 0.50 17.81
C LYS A 71 1.61 1.10 18.03
N ALA A 72 0.70 0.89 17.09
CA ALA A 72 -0.69 1.30 17.18
C ALA A 72 -1.39 0.73 18.44
N ARG A 73 -1.08 -0.51 18.81
CA ARG A 73 -1.63 -1.16 20.00
C ARG A 73 -1.22 -0.48 21.31
N GLN A 74 -0.07 0.19 21.37
CA GLN A 74 0.37 0.94 22.56
C GLN A 74 -0.63 2.07 22.90
N TYR A 75 -1.19 2.72 21.88
CA TYR A 75 -2.14 3.81 22.01
C TYR A 75 -3.61 3.34 21.97
N SER A 76 -3.90 2.23 21.28
CA SER A 76 -5.26 1.66 21.15
C SER A 76 -5.27 0.16 21.42
N ARG A 77 -5.59 -0.22 22.67
CA ARG A 77 -5.62 -1.64 23.12
C ARG A 77 -6.57 -2.55 22.34
N ARG A 78 -7.54 -2.02 21.58
CA ARG A 78 -8.49 -2.82 20.79
C ARG A 78 -8.21 -2.78 19.29
N ILE A 79 -7.10 -2.15 18.86
CA ILE A 79 -6.81 -1.92 17.44
C ILE A 79 -6.78 -3.20 16.60
N LEU A 80 -6.27 -4.30 17.18
CA LEU A 80 -6.17 -5.60 16.48
C LEU A 80 -7.55 -6.18 16.13
N ASN A 81 -8.61 -5.78 16.84
CA ASN A 81 -9.98 -6.24 16.60
C ASN A 81 -10.71 -5.36 15.59
N LYS A 82 -10.10 -4.26 15.13
CA LYS A 82 -10.73 -3.29 14.22
C LYS A 82 -10.50 -3.59 12.74
N HIS A 83 -9.75 -4.66 12.42
CA HIS A 83 -9.46 -5.10 11.05
C HIS A 83 -9.03 -3.94 10.14
N ILE A 84 -8.12 -3.09 10.64
CA ILE A 84 -7.63 -1.94 9.89
C ILE A 84 -6.68 -2.42 8.80
N LYS A 85 -6.96 -2.01 7.56
CA LYS A 85 -6.07 -2.20 6.43
C LYS A 85 -4.99 -1.13 6.47
N LEU A 86 -3.73 -1.54 6.58
CA LEU A 86 -2.57 -0.65 6.47
C LEU A 86 -2.21 -0.47 4.99
N ASN A 87 -1.59 0.66 4.66
CA ASN A 87 -1.06 0.92 3.32
C ASN A 87 0.41 0.53 3.18
N VAL A 88 0.81 -0.58 3.80
CA VAL A 88 2.14 -1.16 3.63
C VAL A 88 2.03 -2.45 2.82
N TYR A 89 2.90 -2.63 1.83
CA TYR A 89 2.81 -3.78 0.92
C TYR A 89 4.20 -4.28 0.51
N THR A 90 4.28 -5.56 0.13
CA THR A 90 5.37 -6.02 -0.72
C THR A 90 5.06 -5.69 -2.17
N VAL A 91 6.02 -5.17 -2.93
CA VAL A 91 5.85 -4.95 -4.37
C VAL A 91 5.52 -6.31 -5.04
N PRO A 92 4.42 -6.39 -5.82
CA PRO A 92 4.10 -7.59 -6.58
C PRO A 92 5.22 -7.96 -7.55
N GLY A 93 5.42 -9.26 -7.74
CA GLY A 93 6.38 -9.81 -8.70
C GLY A 93 5.67 -10.72 -9.70
N GLU A 94 6.44 -11.62 -10.33
CA GLU A 94 5.91 -12.62 -11.25
C GLU A 94 4.88 -13.54 -10.56
N ALA A 95 3.59 -13.25 -10.77
CA ALA A 95 2.47 -13.98 -10.17
C ALA A 95 1.97 -15.14 -11.07
N GLY A 96 2.54 -15.31 -12.27
CA GLY A 96 2.12 -16.35 -13.22
C GLY A 96 0.71 -16.17 -13.78
N ILE A 97 0.14 -14.96 -13.68
CA ILE A 97 -1.21 -14.63 -14.17
C ILE A 97 -1.16 -14.48 -15.69
N SER A 98 -1.97 -15.28 -16.39
CA SER A 98 -2.13 -15.20 -17.84
C SER A 98 -3.31 -14.30 -18.24
N GLU A 99 -3.34 -13.86 -19.50
CA GLU A 99 -4.51 -13.15 -20.07
C GLU A 99 -5.82 -13.94 -19.89
N SER A 100 -5.77 -15.27 -20.02
CA SER A 100 -6.93 -16.14 -19.80
C SER A 100 -7.43 -16.06 -18.36
N ASP A 101 -6.53 -15.93 -17.38
CA ASP A 101 -6.92 -15.81 -15.97
C ASP A 101 -7.62 -14.47 -15.71
N ILE A 102 -7.16 -13.39 -16.37
CA ILE A 102 -7.81 -12.07 -16.29
C ILE A 102 -9.23 -12.14 -16.87
N LYS A 103 -9.44 -12.84 -17.99
CA LYS A 103 -10.78 -13.01 -18.61
C LYS A 103 -11.75 -13.83 -17.75
N LEU A 104 -11.25 -14.64 -16.82
CA LEU A 104 -12.05 -15.44 -15.90
C LEU A 104 -12.47 -14.68 -14.64
N LEU A 105 -12.00 -13.44 -14.45
CA LEU A 105 -12.43 -12.62 -13.33
C LEU A 105 -13.93 -12.30 -13.43
N PRO A 106 -14.65 -12.26 -12.29
CA PRO A 106 -16.05 -11.87 -12.30
C PRO A 106 -16.21 -10.49 -12.95
N MET A 107 -16.91 -10.46 -14.08
CA MET A 107 -17.07 -9.27 -14.91
C MET A 107 -18.17 -8.36 -14.34
N ASN A 108 -17.79 -7.46 -13.43
CA ASN A 108 -18.67 -6.37 -12.99
C ASN A 108 -17.92 -5.03 -12.91
N PHE A 109 -17.04 -4.78 -13.89
CA PHE A 109 -16.36 -3.50 -14.01
C PHE A 109 -17.28 -2.48 -14.70
N PRO A 110 -17.34 -1.22 -14.23
CA PRO A 110 -18.03 -0.14 -14.93
C PRO A 110 -17.63 0.00 -16.40
N ASP A 111 -16.32 -0.07 -16.68
CA ASP A 111 -15.74 -0.14 -18.02
C ASP A 111 -14.93 -1.43 -18.15
N GLN A 112 -15.52 -2.42 -18.83
CA GLN A 112 -14.96 -3.77 -18.95
C GLN A 112 -13.75 -3.83 -19.89
N GLU A 113 -13.76 -3.04 -20.98
CA GLU A 113 -12.64 -3.02 -21.94
C GLU A 113 -11.43 -2.34 -21.30
N LYS A 114 -11.66 -1.20 -20.64
CA LYS A 114 -10.59 -0.48 -19.93
C LYS A 114 -10.03 -1.30 -18.77
N ALA A 115 -10.89 -1.99 -18.00
CA ALA A 115 -10.44 -2.86 -16.92
C ALA A 115 -9.50 -3.97 -17.42
N PHE A 116 -9.80 -4.56 -18.58
CA PHE A 116 -8.95 -5.61 -19.15
C PHE A 116 -7.57 -5.07 -19.57
N GLU A 117 -7.55 -3.95 -20.30
CA GLU A 117 -6.31 -3.27 -20.71
C GLU A 117 -5.44 -2.89 -19.50
N ASP A 118 -6.07 -2.33 -18.46
CA ASP A 118 -5.38 -1.88 -17.27
C ASP A 118 -4.81 -3.05 -16.45
N LEU A 119 -5.57 -4.15 -16.30
CA LEU A 119 -5.09 -5.36 -15.62
C LEU A 119 -3.94 -6.02 -16.39
N GLU A 120 -4.01 -6.07 -17.72
CA GLU A 120 -2.92 -6.59 -18.56
C GLU A 120 -1.65 -5.74 -18.39
N THR A 121 -1.80 -4.42 -18.36
CA THR A 121 -0.70 -3.49 -18.12
C THR A 121 -0.08 -3.69 -16.73
N LEU A 122 -0.92 -3.84 -15.69
CA LEU A 122 -0.48 -4.10 -14.33
C LEU A 122 0.32 -5.42 -14.24
N VAL A 123 -0.24 -6.52 -14.76
CA VAL A 123 0.40 -7.84 -14.74
C VAL A 123 1.73 -7.81 -15.49
N THR A 124 1.78 -7.16 -16.65
CA THR A 124 3.00 -7.05 -17.47
C THR A 124 4.10 -6.27 -16.74
N ASN A 125 3.78 -5.11 -16.18
CA ASN A 125 4.77 -4.26 -15.52
C ASN A 125 5.22 -4.85 -14.18
N PHE A 126 4.32 -5.47 -13.40
CA PHE A 126 4.68 -6.12 -12.14
C PHE A 126 5.47 -7.42 -12.31
N LYS A 127 5.54 -7.99 -13.51
CA LYS A 127 6.44 -9.13 -13.80
C LYS A 127 7.88 -8.85 -13.37
N TYR A 128 8.34 -7.60 -13.52
CA TYR A 128 9.68 -7.15 -13.13
C TYR A 128 9.71 -6.44 -11.77
N GLY A 129 8.63 -6.51 -10.99
CA GLY A 129 8.51 -5.72 -9.76
C GLY A 129 9.45 -6.15 -8.63
N SER A 130 9.92 -7.41 -8.65
CA SER A 130 10.97 -7.87 -7.73
C SER A 130 12.33 -7.21 -7.99
N ASP A 131 12.57 -6.73 -9.22
CA ASP A 131 13.82 -6.06 -9.60
C ASP A 131 13.68 -4.54 -9.54
N LEU A 132 12.58 -4.00 -10.07
CA LEU A 132 12.34 -2.56 -10.17
C LEU A 132 11.81 -1.94 -8.87
N GLY A 133 11.10 -2.72 -8.04
CA GLY A 133 10.53 -2.24 -6.79
C GLY A 133 9.58 -1.05 -6.98
N SER A 134 9.89 0.07 -6.32
CA SER A 134 9.10 1.30 -6.39
C SER A 134 9.36 2.16 -7.64
N LEU A 135 10.24 1.73 -8.54
CA LEU A 135 10.54 2.43 -9.80
C LEU A 135 9.58 2.08 -10.94
N ILE A 136 8.59 1.21 -10.71
CA ILE A 136 7.60 0.84 -11.71
C ILE A 136 6.69 2.02 -11.99
N GLU A 137 6.55 2.38 -13.27
CA GLU A 137 5.64 3.41 -13.72
C GLU A 137 4.50 2.79 -14.53
N PHE A 138 3.30 3.35 -14.37
CA PHE A 138 2.14 3.03 -15.20
C PHE A 138 1.66 4.31 -15.89
N LYS A 139 0.92 4.16 -16.99
CA LYS A 139 0.29 5.28 -17.69
C LYS A 139 -1.20 5.00 -17.85
N ASP A 140 -2.01 6.01 -17.58
CA ASP A 140 -3.44 6.03 -17.89
C ASP A 140 -4.25 4.82 -17.37
N ILE A 141 -3.94 4.36 -16.14
CA ILE A 141 -4.68 3.30 -15.45
C ILE A 141 -5.85 3.90 -14.68
N ASP A 142 -7.05 3.32 -14.83
CA ASP A 142 -8.24 3.69 -14.06
C ASP A 142 -8.39 2.79 -12.83
N PHE A 143 -7.68 3.13 -11.75
CA PHE A 143 -7.75 2.39 -10.49
C PHE A 143 -9.14 2.43 -9.84
N GLU A 144 -9.96 3.46 -10.08
CA GLU A 144 -11.32 3.53 -9.53
C GLU A 144 -12.24 2.52 -10.21
N ASN A 145 -12.14 2.37 -11.53
CA ASN A 145 -12.84 1.33 -12.29
C ASN A 145 -12.44 -0.07 -11.78
N LEU A 146 -11.13 -0.32 -11.63
CA LEU A 146 -10.62 -1.61 -11.14
C LEU A 146 -11.08 -1.94 -9.72
N LYS A 147 -10.96 -0.99 -8.78
CA LYS A 147 -11.42 -1.19 -7.38
C LYS A 147 -12.92 -1.43 -7.30
N SER A 148 -13.71 -0.74 -8.13
CA SER A 148 -15.16 -0.90 -8.17
C SER A 148 -15.56 -2.30 -8.62
N GLY A 149 -14.94 -2.81 -9.69
CA GLY A 149 -15.24 -4.15 -10.21
C GLY A 149 -14.74 -5.29 -9.32
N LEU A 150 -13.64 -5.07 -8.60
CA LEU A 150 -13.11 -6.06 -7.65
C LEU A 150 -13.90 -6.11 -6.33
N ASN A 151 -14.87 -5.24 -6.04
CA ASN A 151 -15.55 -5.24 -4.73
C ASN A 151 -16.51 -6.43 -4.48
N THR A 152 -16.69 -7.35 -5.42
CA THR A 152 -17.53 -8.55 -5.25
C THR A 152 -16.83 -9.66 -4.48
N GLU A 153 -17.59 -10.45 -3.71
CA GLU A 153 -17.06 -11.59 -2.94
C GLU A 153 -16.33 -12.60 -3.84
N ASN A 154 -15.16 -13.05 -3.36
CA ASN A 154 -14.10 -13.77 -4.06
C ASN A 154 -14.58 -15.00 -4.87
N ILE A 155 -14.25 -15.04 -6.18
CA ILE A 155 -14.56 -16.18 -7.08
C ILE A 155 -13.31 -16.83 -7.71
N SER A 156 -12.16 -16.14 -7.78
CA SER A 156 -10.95 -16.60 -8.51
C SER A 156 -9.73 -16.84 -7.61
N LEU A 157 -8.84 -17.74 -8.04
CA LEU A 157 -7.57 -18.09 -7.38
C LEU A 157 -6.57 -16.92 -7.32
N PHE A 158 -6.64 -15.99 -8.27
CA PHE A 158 -5.68 -14.89 -8.43
C PHE A 158 -6.19 -13.55 -7.87
N ASP A 159 -7.37 -13.55 -7.23
CA ASP A 159 -8.05 -12.33 -6.82
C ASP A 159 -7.22 -11.50 -5.83
N ASP A 160 -6.55 -12.15 -4.88
CA ASP A 160 -5.68 -11.48 -3.90
C ASP A 160 -4.46 -10.82 -4.56
N ASP A 161 -3.83 -11.48 -5.52
CA ASP A 161 -2.67 -10.93 -6.23
C ASP A 161 -3.07 -9.75 -7.11
N ILE A 162 -4.21 -9.85 -7.81
CA ILE A 162 -4.75 -8.76 -8.63
C ILE A 162 -5.13 -7.56 -7.75
N ARG A 163 -5.87 -7.76 -6.66
CA ARG A 163 -6.20 -6.70 -5.70
C ARG A 163 -4.94 -6.02 -5.17
N LYS A 164 -3.90 -6.81 -4.90
CA LYS A 164 -2.61 -6.29 -4.45
C LYS A 164 -1.91 -5.48 -5.53
N MET A 165 -1.90 -5.94 -6.79
CA MET A 165 -1.38 -5.18 -7.93
C MET A 165 -2.13 -3.86 -8.11
N VAL A 166 -3.46 -3.85 -8.03
CA VAL A 166 -4.27 -2.63 -8.09
C VAL A 166 -3.92 -1.67 -6.95
N CYS A 167 -3.86 -2.17 -5.70
CA CYS A 167 -3.52 -1.33 -4.55
C CYS A 167 -2.10 -0.75 -4.64
N VAL A 168 -1.12 -1.57 -5.03
CA VAL A 168 0.28 -1.13 -5.12
C VAL A 168 0.50 -0.21 -6.33
N GLY A 169 -0.15 -0.49 -7.47
CA GLY A 169 -0.10 0.37 -8.64
C GLY A 169 -0.65 1.76 -8.33
N GLU A 170 -1.79 1.84 -7.63
CA GLU A 170 -2.37 3.11 -7.19
C GLU A 170 -1.41 3.85 -6.25
N LEU A 171 -0.82 3.14 -5.29
CA LEU A 171 0.13 3.69 -4.33
C LEU A 171 1.35 4.30 -5.07
N LEU A 172 1.88 3.62 -6.10
CA LEU A 172 3.01 4.10 -6.90
C LEU A 172 2.69 5.35 -7.74
N GLN A 173 1.45 5.52 -8.20
CA GLN A 173 1.03 6.70 -8.96
C GLN A 173 0.54 7.87 -8.08
N GLN A 174 0.28 7.61 -6.81
CA GLN A 174 -0.24 8.63 -5.90
C GLN A 174 0.83 9.69 -5.59
N LYS A 175 0.37 10.93 -5.33
CA LYS A 175 1.23 11.98 -4.76
C LYS A 175 1.35 11.86 -3.25
N TYR A 176 2.55 12.13 -2.75
CA TYR A 176 2.89 12.15 -1.33
C TYR A 176 3.46 13.51 -0.96
N ASP A 177 3.15 13.98 0.25
CA ASP A 177 3.71 15.21 0.81
C ASP A 177 5.14 14.97 1.31
N ILE A 178 5.40 13.76 1.82
CA ILE A 178 6.69 13.38 2.39
C ILE A 178 7.09 12.00 1.84
N ALA A 179 8.27 11.92 1.23
CA ALA A 179 8.89 10.65 0.86
C ALA A 179 10.20 10.50 1.63
N VAL A 180 10.34 9.42 2.40
CA VAL A 180 11.56 9.11 3.14
C VAL A 180 12.01 7.72 2.74
N THR A 181 13.25 7.57 2.27
CA THR A 181 13.78 6.28 1.85
C THR A 181 14.99 5.92 2.69
N ASN A 182 15.08 4.66 3.09
CA ASN A 182 16.31 4.04 3.56
C ASN A 182 16.94 3.25 2.39
N PRO A 183 17.65 3.92 1.46
CA PRO A 183 18.21 3.25 0.31
C PRO A 183 19.17 2.14 0.76
N PRO A 184 19.36 1.08 -0.04
CA PRO A 184 20.25 -0.01 0.33
C PRO A 184 21.63 0.57 0.66
N TYR A 185 22.08 0.34 1.89
CA TYR A 185 23.46 0.61 2.29
C TYR A 185 24.34 -0.29 1.42
N MET A 186 24.83 0.23 0.30
CA MET A 186 25.88 -0.44 -0.46
C MET A 186 27.04 -0.64 0.51
N GLY A 187 27.24 -1.88 0.92
CA GLY A 187 28.34 -2.24 1.78
C GLY A 187 29.62 -1.74 1.13
N SER A 188 30.33 -0.86 1.84
CA SER A 188 31.74 -0.62 1.56
C SER A 188 32.42 -1.98 1.62
N SER A 189 32.70 -2.55 0.45
CA SER A 189 33.60 -3.67 0.34
C SER A 189 34.98 -3.10 0.67
N GLY A 190 35.42 -3.35 1.90
CA GLY A 190 36.82 -3.20 2.30
C GLY A 190 37.64 -4.40 1.84
#